data_AF-A0A959PAZ8-F1
#
_entry.id   AF-A0A959PAZ8-F1
#
_cell.length_a   1.000
_cell.length_b   1.000
_cell.length_c   1.000
_cell.angle_alpha   90.00
_cell.angle_beta   90.00
_cell.angle_gamma   90.00
#
_symmetry.space_group_name_H-M   'P 1'
#
loop_
_entity.id
_entity.type
_entity.pdbx_description
1 polymer ?
#
loop_
_entity_poly.entity_id
_entity_poly.type
_entity_poly.pdbx_seq_one_letter_code
_entity_poly.pdbx_strand_id
1 'polypeptide(L)' 'MGNVKSLGEFIVERQDDFKYAKGELSRLLSAIGLAARVVNREVNKAGLMEDILGDAGADNVQGEAQKKLDVYAN' A
#
# COMPACT_ATOMS: atom_id res chain seq x y z
N MET A 1 -1.25 23.62 -17.43
CA MET A 1 -1.19 22.55 -16.41
C MET A 1 -2.20 21.48 -16.80
N GLY A 2 -1.78 20.23 -17.02
CA GLY A 2 -2.73 19.14 -17.26
C GLY A 2 -3.60 18.92 -16.02
N ASN A 3 -4.87 18.57 -16.21
CA ASN A 3 -5.80 18.19 -15.14
C ASN A 3 -5.26 16.94 -14.42
N VAL A 4 -4.41 17.13 -13.41
CA VAL A 4 -3.98 16.05 -12.52
C VAL A 4 -5.11 15.80 -11.55
N LYS A 5 -5.73 14.63 -11.66
CA LYS A 5 -6.76 14.14 -10.75
C LYS A 5 -6.11 13.23 -9.72
N SER A 6 -6.30 13.53 -8.44
CA SER A 6 -5.86 12.67 -7.35
C SER A 6 -6.70 11.38 -7.30
N LEU A 7 -6.14 10.34 -6.67
CA LEU A 7 -6.85 9.08 -6.45
C LEU A 7 -8.16 9.31 -5.66
N GLY A 8 -8.16 10.24 -4.70
CA GLY A 8 -9.36 10.58 -3.93
C GLY A 8 -10.45 11.21 -4.79
N GLU A 9 -10.10 12.17 -5.64
CA GLU A 9 -11.05 12.81 -6.57
C GLU A 9 -11.62 11.79 -7.57
N PHE A 10 -10.79 10.86 -8.07
CA PHE A 10 -11.25 9.78 -8.95
C PHE A 10 -12.24 8.83 -8.23
N ILE A 11 -11.95 8.44 -6.99
CA ILE A 11 -12.81 7.55 -6.21
C ILE A 11 -14.17 8.19 -5.92
N VAL A 12 -14.20 9.49 -5.62
CA VAL A 12 -15.45 10.22 -5.36
C VAL A 12 -16.26 10.36 -6.66
N GLU A 13 -15.62 10.72 -7.77
CA GLU A 13 -16.30 10.87 -9.07
C GLU A 13 -16.90 9.55 -9.59
N ARG A 14 -16.23 8.42 -9.33
CA ARG A 14 -16.68 7.09 -9.77
C ARG A 14 -17.49 6.33 -8.73
N GLN A 15 -17.88 6.96 -7.63
CA GLN A 15 -18.63 6.30 -6.55
C GLN A 15 -19.98 5.76 -7.05
N ASP A 16 -20.61 6.45 -8.01
CA ASP A 16 -21.89 6.06 -8.60
C ASP A 16 -21.79 4.88 -9.59
N ASP A 17 -20.58 4.54 -10.06
CA ASP A 17 -20.33 3.37 -10.92
C ASP A 17 -20.64 2.06 -10.16
N PHE A 18 -20.59 2.09 -8.82
CA PHE A 18 -20.90 0.95 -7.94
C PHE A 18 -22.14 1.21 -7.09
N LYS A 19 -23.32 1.16 -7.72
CA LYS A 19 -24.64 1.37 -7.07
C LYS A 19 -24.92 0.56 -5.80
N TYR A 20 -24.27 -0.59 -5.63
CA TYR A 20 -24.45 -1.45 -4.45
C TYR A 20 -23.45 -1.16 -3.33
N ALA A 21 -22.33 -0.49 -3.62
CA ALA A 21 -21.32 -0.14 -2.63
C ALA A 21 -21.59 1.28 -2.14
N LYS A 22 -22.40 1.41 -1.08
CA LYS A 22 -22.74 2.69 -0.42
C LYS A 22 -21.53 3.27 0.34
N GLY A 23 -20.41 3.51 -0.33
CA GLY A 23 -19.17 4.07 0.22
C GLY A 23 -18.20 3.05 0.84
N GLU A 24 -18.57 1.78 0.95
CA GLU A 24 -17.66 0.73 1.44
C GLU A 24 -16.46 0.51 0.53
N LEU A 25 -16.69 0.49 -0.80
CA LEU A 25 -15.62 0.41 -1.79
C LEU A 25 -14.71 1.63 -1.72
N SER A 26 -15.27 2.84 -1.60
CA SER A 26 -14.50 4.07 -1.47
C SER A 26 -13.64 4.06 -0.19
N ARG A 27 -14.16 3.53 0.94
CA ARG A 27 -13.39 3.34 2.17
C ARG A 27 -12.26 2.33 2.00
N LEU A 28 -12.52 1.20 1.36
CA LEU A 28 -11.50 0.17 1.11
C LEU A 28 -10.35 0.74 0.27
N LEU A 29 -10.66 1.40 -0.85
CA LEU A 29 -9.67 2.01 -1.72
C LEU A 29 -8.88 3.12 -1.01
N SER A 30 -9.54 3.91 -0.16
CA SER A 30 -8.88 4.93 0.66
C SER A 30 -7.92 4.32 1.68
N ALA A 31 -8.31 3.21 2.33
CA ALA A 31 -7.47 2.48 3.28
C ALA A 31 -6.23 1.88 2.60
N ILE A 32 -6.40 1.27 1.42
CA ILE A 32 -5.28 0.77 0.61
C ILE A 32 -4.33 1.91 0.22
N GLY A 33 -4.86 3.05 -0.24
CA GLY A 33 -4.06 4.22 -0.59
C GLY A 33 -3.32 4.85 0.59
N LEU A 34 -3.81 4.69 1.82
CA LEU A 34 -3.12 5.09 3.04
C LEU A 34 -1.99 4.10 3.38
N ALA A 35 -2.30 2.80 3.40
CA ALA A 35 -1.32 1.75 3.66
C ALA A 35 -0.14 1.82 2.69
N ALA A 36 -0.41 1.99 1.39
CA ALA A 36 0.62 2.15 0.37
C ALA A 36 1.54 3.35 0.62
N ARG A 37 1.00 4.48 1.10
CA ARG A 37 1.79 5.66 1.48
C ARG A 37 2.66 5.41 2.71
N VAL A 38 2.15 4.67 3.69
CA VAL A 38 2.92 4.26 4.88
C VAL A 38 4.08 3.35 4.47
N VAL A 39 3.81 2.31 3.68
CA VAL A 39 4.84 1.40 3.16
C VAL A 39 5.86 2.17 2.34
N ASN A 40 5.43 3.03 1.41
CA ASN A 40 6.35 3.83 0.61
C ASN A 40 7.26 4.74 1.46
N ARG A 41 6.72 5.33 2.54
CA ARG A 41 7.51 6.15 3.47
C ARG A 41 8.56 5.30 4.19
N GLU A 42 8.21 4.11 4.65
CA GLU A 42 9.15 3.24 5.35
C GLU A 42 10.18 2.62 4.39
N VAL A 43 9.81 2.29 3.16
CA VAL A 43 10.75 1.90 2.08
C VAL A 43 11.71 3.03 1.72
N ASN A 44 11.22 4.26 1.58
CA ASN A 44 12.09 5.40 1.27
C ASN A 44 13.06 5.74 2.41
N LYS A 45 12.68 5.47 3.67
CA LYS A 45 13.60 5.56 4.82
C LYS A 45 14.54 4.37 4.92
N ALA A 46 14.09 3.18 4.53
CA ALA A 46 14.89 1.95 4.42
C ALA A 46 16.06 2.10 3.45
N GLY A 47 15.90 2.88 2.38
CA GLY A 47 17.01 3.24 1.50
C GLY A 47 18.14 4.03 2.19
N LEU A 48 17.92 4.52 3.42
CA LEU A 48 18.87 5.27 4.24
C LEU A 48 19.29 4.52 5.52
N MET A 49 18.62 3.42 5.90
CA MET A 49 18.94 2.59 7.07
C MET A 49 19.36 1.20 6.61
N GLU A 50 20.60 0.79 6.89
CA GLU A 50 21.16 -0.52 6.51
C GLU A 50 20.34 -1.75 7.02
N ASP A 51 19.39 -1.57 7.94
CA ASP A 51 18.73 -2.66 8.67
C ASP A 51 17.52 -3.32 7.97
N ILE A 52 17.01 -2.76 6.86
CA ILE A 52 15.78 -3.25 6.18
C ILE A 52 16.13 -4.07 4.92
N LEU A 53 17.33 -3.90 4.38
CA LEU A 53 17.89 -4.70 3.31
C LEU A 53 18.52 -5.97 3.91
N GLY A 54 17.77 -7.07 3.94
CA GLY A 54 18.28 -8.36 4.42
C GLY A 54 17.20 -9.42 4.57
N ASP A 55 17.63 -10.67 4.74
CA ASP A 55 16.72 -11.75 5.16
C ASP A 55 16.21 -11.48 6.57
N ALA A 56 14.92 -11.75 6.79
CA ALA A 56 14.28 -11.73 8.10
C ALA A 56 14.73 -12.91 8.98
N GLY A 57 15.53 -13.83 8.42
CA GLY A 57 16.03 -15.03 9.11
C GLY A 57 14.97 -16.10 9.34
N ALA A 58 13.78 -15.96 8.72
CA ALA A 58 12.69 -16.91 8.78
C ALA A 58 12.25 -17.29 7.36
N ASP A 59 12.07 -18.59 7.12
CA ASP A 59 11.45 -19.08 5.90
C ASP A 59 9.94 -18.90 6.00
N ASN A 60 9.32 -18.35 4.95
CA ASN A 60 7.86 -18.21 4.90
C ASN A 60 7.18 -19.60 4.77
N VAL A 61 5.85 -19.64 4.84
CA VAL A 61 5.06 -20.88 4.68
C VAL A 61 5.24 -21.58 3.33
N GLN A 62 5.92 -20.92 2.38
CA GLN A 62 6.26 -21.43 1.05
C GLN A 62 7.72 -21.91 0.93
N GLY A 63 8.51 -21.81 2.01
CA GLY A 63 9.91 -22.24 2.05
C GLY A 63 10.89 -21.25 1.40
N GLU A 64 10.49 -20.00 1.21
CA GLU A 64 11.34 -18.94 0.69
C GLU A 64 11.91 -18.09 1.82
N ALA A 65 13.16 -17.66 1.67
CA ALA A 65 13.82 -16.76 2.60
C ALA A 65 13.11 -15.39 2.58
N GLN A 66 12.30 -15.13 3.61
CA GLN A 66 11.45 -13.94 3.69
C GLN A 66 12.31 -12.71 3.92
N LYS A 67 12.11 -11.64 3.15
CA LYS A 67 12.84 -10.38 3.39
C LYS A 67 12.21 -9.65 4.55
N LYS A 68 13.04 -8.90 5.30
CA LYS A 68 12.55 -8.05 6.41
C LYS A 68 11.46 -7.08 5.96
N LEU A 69 11.52 -6.63 4.70
CA LEU A 69 10.51 -5.78 4.10
C LEU A 69 9.15 -6.48 3.93
N ASP A 70 9.15 -7.78 3.61
CA ASP A 70 7.92 -8.57 3.45
C ASP A 70 7.21 -8.79 4.79
N VAL A 71 7.98 -8.91 5.89
CA VAL A 71 7.42 -8.98 7.25
C VAL A 71 6.78 -7.65 7.65
N TYR A 72 7.40 -6.53 7.30
CA TYR A 72 6.89 -5.20 7.65
C TYR A 72 5.64 -4.79 6.87
N ALA A 73 5.43 -5.40 5.69
CA ALA A 73 4.30 -5.12 4.81
C ALA A 73 3.08 -6.04 5.01
N ASN A 74 3.22 -7.16 5.75
CA ASN A 74 2.12 -8.06 6.12
C ASN A 74 1.32 -7.53 7.32
#